data_AF-A0A846ETU6-F1
#
_entry.id   AF-A0A846ETU6-F1
#
_cell.length_a   1.000
_cell.length_b   1.000
_cell.length_c   1.000
_cell.angle_alpha   90.00
_cell.angle_beta   90.00
_cell.angle_gamma   90.00
#
_symmetry.space_group_name_H-M   'P 1'
#
loop_
_entity.id
_entity.type
_entity.pdbx_description
1 polymer ?
#
loop_
_entity_poly.entity_id
_entity_poly.type
_entity_poly.pdbx_seq_one_letter_code
_entity_poly.pdbx_strand_id
1 'polypeptide(L)'
;MKPNPTKTSANYSHLISQIFPENPYNGFDFQQYPEDLQGWNGRHKVFAEIISEVKPKVIIEVGVWKGQSTVHMAEIAKKINPEVIVIAIDTFLGSPEHWKPKHPKNFQQSLQLKFGYPQLYYQFLANVMWKGLEKNIIPILQTSVNAAIMLKNLGIKGDIIHIDAGHDFENVYSDLVKYWDLLTEEGVLIGDDFDPFWPGVQRAVKCFCSERELQIIVDKPKCIIRRQNNDVENKTLFSGKKIRIFLIATFENFYVSVQDTKVVVHGNNFNPLIKLKAVEIPGENGKSEFFLTTNDGYSLCAEDNNNLVLNKSKFSSWKKFKIEKLSDNYVAFLSAHGKYLSAEANGIVTANANQIGQREKFKLLTLDSDMIKLTEKSNQPFLLPLPKEFFQTP
;
A
#
# COMPACT_ATOMS: atom_id res chain seq x y z
N MET A 1 21.69 -40.11 -19.14
CA MET A 1 21.26 -39.03 -20.06
C MET A 1 21.62 -37.71 -19.41
N LYS A 2 22.47 -36.88 -20.04
CA LYS A 2 22.68 -35.49 -19.59
C LYS A 2 21.35 -34.74 -19.80
N PRO A 3 20.88 -33.91 -18.85
CA PRO A 3 19.66 -33.15 -19.06
C PRO A 3 19.85 -32.20 -20.26
N ASN A 4 18.91 -32.25 -21.20
CA ASN A 4 18.87 -31.32 -22.33
C ASN A 4 18.86 -29.88 -21.79
N PRO A 5 19.72 -28.97 -22.29
CA PRO A 5 19.63 -27.56 -21.93
C PRO A 5 18.32 -27.00 -22.49
N THR A 6 17.29 -26.92 -21.64
CA THR A 6 16.03 -26.27 -21.97
C THR A 6 16.33 -24.80 -22.27
N LYS A 7 16.07 -24.38 -23.52
CA LYS A 7 16.21 -22.98 -23.94
C LYS A 7 15.34 -22.11 -23.03
N THR A 8 15.94 -21.05 -22.48
CA THR A 8 15.22 -20.02 -21.73
C THR A 8 14.27 -19.27 -22.67
N SER A 9 13.08 -18.87 -22.19
CA SER A 9 12.13 -18.14 -23.03
C SER A 9 12.67 -16.77 -23.43
N ALA A 10 12.34 -16.31 -24.65
CA ALA A 10 12.77 -15.00 -25.14
C ALA A 10 12.28 -13.86 -24.23
N ASN A 11 11.09 -14.02 -23.65
CA ASN A 11 10.49 -13.05 -22.73
C ASN A 11 11.28 -12.92 -21.42
N TYR A 12 11.69 -14.03 -20.81
CA TYR A 12 12.53 -13.98 -19.60
C TYR A 12 13.88 -13.32 -19.91
N SER A 13 14.55 -13.77 -20.98
CA SER A 13 15.87 -13.25 -21.35
C SER A 13 15.83 -11.75 -21.65
N HIS A 14 14.77 -11.28 -22.33
CA HIS A 14 14.57 -9.86 -22.57
C HIS A 14 14.38 -9.09 -21.26
N LEU A 15 13.45 -9.53 -20.40
CA LEU A 15 13.10 -8.81 -19.18
C LEU A 15 14.26 -8.73 -18.19
N ILE A 16 14.98 -9.82 -17.97
CA ILE A 16 16.09 -9.83 -17.00
C ILE A 16 17.25 -8.94 -17.46
N SER A 17 17.49 -8.85 -18.78
CA SER A 17 18.54 -7.99 -19.34
C SER A 17 18.26 -6.49 -19.23
N GLN A 18 16.99 -6.11 -19.04
CA GLN A 18 16.62 -4.71 -18.76
C GLN A 18 16.93 -4.31 -17.31
N ILE A 19 17.01 -5.30 -16.40
CA ILE A 19 17.18 -5.08 -14.96
C ILE A 19 18.64 -5.27 -14.55
N PHE A 20 19.29 -6.33 -15.07
CA PHE A 20 20.66 -6.68 -14.72
C PHE A 20 21.56 -6.73 -15.96
N PRO A 21 22.80 -6.23 -15.85
CA PRO A 21 23.81 -6.44 -16.89
C PRO A 21 24.19 -7.92 -17.02
N GLU A 22 24.16 -8.68 -15.90
CA GLU A 22 24.39 -10.12 -15.85
C GLU A 22 23.31 -10.80 -15.04
N ASN A 23 22.86 -11.99 -15.47
CA ASN A 23 21.84 -12.74 -14.74
C ASN A 23 22.38 -13.13 -13.34
N PRO A 24 21.70 -12.76 -12.23
CA PRO A 24 22.17 -13.01 -10.86
C PRO A 24 22.34 -14.49 -10.50
N TYR A 25 21.75 -15.41 -11.25
CA TYR A 25 21.93 -16.85 -11.06
C TYR A 25 23.20 -17.39 -11.74
N ASN A 26 23.78 -16.66 -12.69
CA ASN A 26 24.96 -17.15 -13.42
C ASN A 26 26.17 -17.21 -12.49
N GLY A 27 26.77 -18.40 -12.36
CA GLY A 27 27.96 -18.62 -11.54
C GLY A 27 27.71 -18.59 -10.02
N PHE A 28 26.46 -18.46 -9.58
CA PHE A 28 26.12 -18.52 -8.16
C PHE A 28 26.18 -19.97 -7.64
N ASP A 29 27.06 -20.22 -6.68
CA ASP A 29 27.22 -21.53 -6.04
C ASP A 29 26.16 -21.75 -4.95
N PHE A 30 24.94 -22.08 -5.37
CA PHE A 30 23.81 -22.29 -4.46
C PHE A 30 23.98 -23.48 -3.51
N GLN A 31 24.89 -24.41 -3.78
CA GLN A 31 25.08 -25.62 -2.97
C GLN A 31 25.67 -25.31 -1.59
N GLN A 32 26.29 -24.14 -1.41
CA GLN A 32 26.77 -23.66 -0.11
C GLN A 32 25.64 -23.28 0.85
N TYR A 33 24.42 -23.11 0.33
CA TYR A 33 23.25 -22.70 1.10
C TYR A 33 22.25 -23.87 1.12
N PRO A 34 21.99 -24.49 2.27
CA PRO A 34 20.98 -25.54 2.36
C PRO A 34 19.60 -24.98 1.99
N GLU A 35 18.72 -25.82 1.43
CA GLU A 35 17.35 -25.41 1.17
C GLU A 35 16.66 -24.97 2.48
N ASP A 36 16.21 -23.72 2.52
CA ASP A 36 15.51 -23.12 3.66
C ASP A 36 14.38 -22.21 3.17
N LEU A 37 13.25 -22.83 2.82
CA LEU A 37 12.01 -22.14 2.45
C LEU A 37 11.15 -21.78 3.68
N GLN A 38 11.76 -21.48 4.82
CA GLN A 38 11.02 -20.96 5.96
C GLN A 38 10.32 -19.65 5.58
N GLY A 39 9.03 -19.60 5.85
CA GLY A 39 8.15 -18.43 5.64
C GLY A 39 6.84 -18.64 6.39
N TRP A 40 5.90 -17.71 6.20
CA TRP A 40 4.57 -17.73 6.81
C TRP A 40 3.52 -17.68 5.71
N ASN A 41 2.49 -18.53 5.80
CA ASN A 41 1.32 -18.53 4.90
C ASN A 41 1.62 -18.60 3.38
N GLY A 42 2.86 -18.91 2.98
CA GLY A 42 3.28 -18.89 1.57
C GLY A 42 2.75 -20.05 0.73
N ARG A 43 2.11 -21.04 1.37
CA ARG A 43 1.44 -22.17 0.71
C ARG A 43 -0.08 -22.11 0.79
N HIS A 44 -0.63 -20.92 1.01
CA HIS A 44 -2.08 -20.74 1.13
C HIS A 44 -2.79 -21.15 -0.17
N LYS A 45 -3.91 -21.89 -0.05
CA LYS A 45 -4.64 -22.45 -1.20
C LYS A 45 -5.12 -21.40 -2.23
N VAL A 46 -5.32 -20.16 -1.79
CA VAL A 46 -5.75 -19.04 -2.65
C VAL A 46 -4.81 -18.85 -3.84
N PHE A 47 -3.51 -19.11 -3.67
CA PHE A 47 -2.57 -19.00 -4.78
C PHE A 47 -2.91 -19.99 -5.88
N ALA A 48 -3.21 -21.25 -5.53
CA ALA A 48 -3.60 -22.26 -6.51
C ALA A 48 -4.93 -21.93 -7.20
N GLU A 49 -5.91 -21.45 -6.43
CA GLU A 49 -7.23 -21.06 -6.94
C GLU A 49 -7.11 -19.90 -7.95
N ILE A 50 -6.47 -18.80 -7.56
CA ILE A 50 -6.32 -17.61 -8.40
C ILE A 50 -5.41 -17.86 -9.60
N ILE A 51 -4.28 -18.57 -9.44
CA ILE A 51 -3.38 -18.87 -10.55
C ILE A 51 -4.06 -19.76 -11.61
N SER A 52 -4.88 -20.73 -11.18
CA SER A 52 -5.62 -21.60 -12.11
C SER A 52 -6.68 -20.84 -12.91
N GLU A 53 -7.29 -19.83 -12.29
CA GLU A 53 -8.27 -18.94 -12.90
C GLU A 53 -7.61 -17.95 -13.87
N VAL A 54 -6.63 -17.18 -13.39
CA VAL A 54 -5.99 -16.07 -14.12
C VAL A 54 -5.04 -16.57 -15.20
N LYS A 55 -4.37 -17.72 -14.98
CA LYS A 55 -3.35 -18.29 -15.88
C LYS A 55 -2.27 -17.25 -16.24
N PRO A 56 -1.58 -16.69 -15.24
CA PRO A 56 -0.76 -15.49 -15.38
C PRO A 56 0.42 -15.70 -16.33
N LYS A 57 0.81 -14.62 -17.03
CA LYS A 57 2.10 -14.49 -17.71
C LYS A 57 3.12 -13.86 -16.77
N VAL A 58 2.70 -12.88 -15.99
CA VAL A 58 3.55 -12.18 -15.02
C VAL A 58 2.87 -12.17 -13.65
N ILE A 59 3.59 -12.64 -12.64
CA ILE A 59 3.26 -12.47 -11.23
C ILE A 59 4.27 -11.49 -10.63
N ILE A 60 3.82 -10.50 -9.87
CA ILE A 60 4.72 -9.62 -9.10
C ILE A 60 4.48 -9.92 -7.62
N GLU A 61 5.55 -10.14 -6.87
CA GLU A 61 5.49 -10.30 -5.43
C GLU A 61 6.34 -9.23 -4.73
N VAL A 62 5.77 -8.59 -3.72
CA VAL A 62 6.39 -7.50 -2.96
C VAL A 62 6.55 -7.95 -1.52
N GLY A 63 7.79 -8.11 -1.06
CA GLY A 63 8.13 -8.80 0.18
C GLY A 63 8.16 -10.31 -0.05
N VAL A 64 9.35 -10.88 -0.15
CA VAL A 64 9.53 -12.30 -0.51
C VAL A 64 10.28 -13.10 0.54
N TRP A 65 11.01 -12.42 1.43
CA TRP A 65 11.82 -13.07 2.45
C TRP A 65 12.78 -14.11 1.85
N LYS A 66 12.62 -15.40 2.20
CA LYS A 66 13.37 -16.54 1.67
C LYS A 66 12.68 -17.22 0.48
N GLY A 67 11.51 -16.73 0.04
CA GLY A 67 10.87 -17.11 -1.21
C GLY A 67 9.83 -18.24 -1.11
N GLN A 68 9.26 -18.53 0.07
CA GLN A 68 8.29 -19.62 0.21
C GLN A 68 7.07 -19.46 -0.71
N SER A 69 6.44 -18.29 -0.69
CA SER A 69 5.30 -17.93 -1.54
C SER A 69 5.73 -17.78 -3.00
N THR A 70 6.87 -17.13 -3.27
CA THR A 70 7.43 -16.97 -4.62
C THR A 70 7.59 -18.30 -5.34
N VAL A 71 8.28 -19.25 -4.68
CA VAL A 71 8.52 -20.59 -5.20
C VAL A 71 7.19 -21.32 -5.40
N HIS A 72 6.30 -21.26 -4.41
CA HIS A 72 5.01 -21.94 -4.48
C HIS A 72 4.15 -21.45 -5.65
N MET A 73 4.02 -20.12 -5.81
CA MET A 73 3.32 -19.50 -6.94
C MET A 73 3.95 -19.89 -8.28
N ALA A 74 5.29 -19.84 -8.37
CA ALA A 74 6.01 -20.21 -9.58
C ALA A 74 5.81 -21.70 -9.95
N GLU A 75 5.87 -22.62 -9.00
CA GLU A 75 5.64 -24.06 -9.25
C GLU A 75 4.23 -24.36 -9.75
N ILE A 76 3.22 -23.68 -9.20
CA ILE A 76 1.83 -23.83 -9.67
C ILE A 76 1.69 -23.23 -11.06
N ALA A 77 2.09 -21.97 -11.24
CA ALA A 77 1.88 -21.26 -12.48
C ALA A 77 2.65 -21.89 -13.65
N LYS A 78 3.87 -22.39 -13.41
CA LYS A 78 4.70 -23.07 -14.42
C LYS A 78 4.05 -24.33 -14.99
N LYS A 79 3.22 -25.03 -14.21
CA LYS A 79 2.46 -26.20 -14.70
C LYS A 79 1.39 -25.82 -15.72
N ILE A 80 0.89 -24.59 -15.67
CA ILE A 80 -0.14 -24.05 -16.56
C ILE A 80 0.50 -23.32 -17.74
N ASN A 81 1.47 -22.47 -17.44
CA ASN A 81 2.24 -21.67 -18.39
C ASN A 81 3.74 -21.83 -18.09
N PRO A 82 4.47 -22.68 -18.83
CA PRO A 82 5.91 -22.89 -18.61
C PRO A 82 6.77 -21.63 -18.72
N GLU A 83 6.29 -20.60 -19.43
CA GLU A 83 6.97 -19.32 -19.64
C GLU A 83 6.56 -18.24 -18.63
N VAL A 84 5.80 -18.58 -17.59
CA VAL A 84 5.44 -17.62 -16.53
C VAL A 84 6.69 -17.00 -15.92
N ILE A 85 6.60 -15.70 -15.66
CA ILE A 85 7.63 -14.93 -14.96
C ILE A 85 7.07 -14.48 -13.60
N VAL A 86 7.82 -14.70 -12.54
CA VAL A 86 7.57 -14.15 -11.21
C VAL A 86 8.65 -13.13 -10.90
N ILE A 87 8.25 -11.88 -10.70
CA ILE A 87 9.14 -10.79 -10.29
C ILE A 87 9.08 -10.71 -8.76
N ALA A 88 10.19 -11.03 -8.12
CA ALA A 88 10.32 -11.15 -6.67
C ALA A 88 11.04 -9.92 -6.09
N ILE A 89 10.31 -9.04 -5.42
CA ILE A 89 10.80 -7.74 -4.94
C ILE A 89 11.02 -7.79 -3.43
N ASP A 90 12.25 -7.55 -2.98
CA ASP A 90 12.55 -7.39 -1.56
C ASP A 90 13.85 -6.60 -1.38
N THR A 91 14.00 -5.99 -0.21
CA THR A 91 15.27 -5.41 0.21
C THR A 91 16.27 -6.50 0.63
N PHE A 92 15.77 -7.67 1.06
CA PHE A 92 16.50 -8.74 1.73
C PHE A 92 17.18 -8.31 3.02
N LEU A 93 16.72 -7.21 3.63
CA LEU A 93 17.25 -6.68 4.88
C LEU A 93 16.43 -7.09 6.11
N GLY A 94 15.27 -7.73 5.90
CA GLY A 94 14.30 -8.09 6.92
C GLY A 94 13.51 -6.90 7.46
N SER A 95 12.34 -7.20 8.02
CA SER A 95 11.45 -6.20 8.61
C SER A 95 11.97 -5.69 9.97
N PRO A 96 11.45 -4.56 10.49
CA PRO A 96 11.89 -4.00 11.78
C PRO A 96 11.86 -4.98 12.96
N GLU A 97 10.96 -5.96 12.95
CA GLU A 97 10.85 -7.01 13.98
C GLU A 97 12.11 -7.89 14.06
N HIS A 98 12.80 -8.09 12.93
CA HIS A 98 14.03 -8.88 12.85
C HIS A 98 15.24 -8.17 13.46
N TRP A 99 15.15 -6.85 13.65
CA TRP A 99 16.24 -6.02 14.17
C TRP A 99 16.08 -5.66 15.65
N LYS A 100 15.04 -6.16 16.32
CA LYS A 100 14.82 -5.94 17.77
C LYS A 100 15.73 -6.85 18.59
N PRO A 101 16.72 -6.32 19.34
CA PRO A 101 17.55 -7.13 20.23
C PRO A 101 16.66 -7.80 21.28
N LYS A 102 16.88 -9.09 21.56
CA LYS A 102 16.12 -9.88 22.55
C LYS A 102 14.64 -10.11 22.21
N HIS A 103 14.25 -10.10 20.93
CA HIS A 103 12.93 -10.56 20.55
C HIS A 103 12.69 -11.99 21.10
N PRO A 104 11.55 -12.30 21.75
CA PRO A 104 11.33 -13.60 22.42
C PRO A 104 11.50 -14.82 21.50
N LYS A 105 11.30 -14.62 20.20
CA LYS A 105 11.44 -15.64 19.15
C LYS A 105 12.79 -15.62 18.41
N ASN A 106 13.75 -14.78 18.83
CA ASN A 106 15.09 -14.64 18.26
C ASN A 106 15.13 -14.50 16.72
N PHE A 107 14.19 -13.74 16.15
CA PHE A 107 14.03 -13.61 14.69
C PHE A 107 15.28 -13.11 13.95
N GLN A 108 16.15 -12.36 14.62
CA GLN A 108 17.42 -11.87 14.05
C GLN A 108 18.33 -12.99 13.53
N GLN A 109 18.27 -14.19 14.13
CA GLN A 109 19.09 -15.33 13.69
C GLN A 109 18.79 -15.70 12.23
N SER A 110 17.56 -15.50 11.77
CA SER A 110 17.14 -15.78 10.40
C SER A 110 17.79 -14.86 9.36
N LEU A 111 18.32 -13.70 9.78
CA LEU A 111 19.05 -12.78 8.88
C LEU A 111 20.44 -13.32 8.51
N GLN A 112 20.97 -14.29 9.27
CA GLN A 112 22.29 -14.90 9.05
C GLN A 112 23.40 -13.87 8.85
N LEU A 113 23.47 -12.86 9.72
CA LEU A 113 24.34 -11.68 9.52
C LEU A 113 25.81 -12.06 9.29
N LYS A 114 26.41 -11.50 8.22
CA LYS A 114 27.86 -11.53 7.97
C LYS A 114 28.39 -10.10 8.02
N PHE A 115 29.27 -9.81 8.98
CA PHE A 115 29.73 -8.44 9.27
C PHE A 115 28.57 -7.44 9.46
N GLY A 116 27.47 -7.89 10.07
CA GLY A 116 26.27 -7.07 10.31
C GLY A 116 25.32 -6.95 9.11
N TYR A 117 25.64 -7.55 7.96
CA TYR A 117 24.81 -7.51 6.76
C TYR A 117 23.96 -8.79 6.61
N PRO A 118 22.63 -8.69 6.41
CA PRO A 118 21.77 -9.85 6.16
C PRO A 118 22.14 -10.63 4.90
N GLN A 119 22.07 -11.96 4.97
CA GLN A 119 22.43 -12.85 3.86
C GLN A 119 21.20 -13.46 3.15
N LEU A 120 20.00 -12.92 3.42
CA LEU A 120 18.73 -13.44 2.92
C LEU A 120 18.66 -13.52 1.39
N TYR A 121 19.27 -12.56 0.68
CA TYR A 121 19.28 -12.57 -0.78
C TYR A 121 19.92 -13.84 -1.34
N TYR A 122 21.08 -14.24 -0.80
CA TYR A 122 21.78 -15.44 -1.25
C TYR A 122 20.99 -16.71 -0.89
N GLN A 123 20.38 -16.74 0.30
CA GLN A 123 19.48 -17.84 0.68
C GLN A 123 18.28 -17.94 -0.27
N PHE A 124 17.68 -16.80 -0.65
CA PHE A 124 16.58 -16.75 -1.62
C PHE A 124 17.02 -17.27 -3.00
N LEU A 125 18.15 -16.80 -3.54
CA LEU A 125 18.68 -17.30 -4.82
C LEU A 125 18.89 -18.81 -4.76
N ALA A 126 19.45 -19.31 -3.66
CA ALA A 126 19.71 -20.73 -3.51
C ALA A 126 18.43 -21.55 -3.47
N ASN A 127 17.42 -21.10 -2.73
CA ASN A 127 16.11 -21.73 -2.69
C ASN A 127 15.46 -21.80 -4.08
N VAL A 128 15.57 -20.73 -4.88
CA VAL A 128 15.06 -20.72 -6.26
C VAL A 128 15.78 -21.76 -7.12
N MET A 129 17.11 -21.85 -7.03
CA MET A 129 17.92 -22.80 -7.80
C MET A 129 17.72 -24.25 -7.35
N TRP A 130 17.56 -24.51 -6.05
CA TRP A 130 17.19 -25.83 -5.53
C TRP A 130 15.87 -26.35 -6.12
N LYS A 131 14.97 -25.43 -6.52
CA LYS A 131 13.69 -25.76 -7.15
C LYS A 131 13.71 -25.74 -8.69
N GLY A 132 14.83 -25.38 -9.31
CA GLY A 132 14.94 -25.28 -10.78
C GLY A 132 14.03 -24.19 -11.37
N LEU A 133 13.87 -23.08 -10.64
CA LEU A 133 13.00 -21.97 -10.99
C LEU A 133 13.76 -20.70 -11.40
N GLU A 134 15.07 -20.77 -11.53
CA GLU A 134 15.94 -19.64 -11.89
C GLU A 134 15.59 -19.02 -13.25
N LYS A 135 14.91 -19.76 -14.14
CA LYS A 135 14.40 -19.28 -15.44
C LYS A 135 12.96 -18.75 -15.41
N ASN A 136 12.33 -18.75 -14.25
CA ASN A 136 10.95 -18.27 -14.04
C ASN A 136 10.90 -17.13 -13.02
N ILE A 137 11.88 -17.03 -12.11
CA ILE A 137 11.90 -16.03 -11.05
C ILE A 137 12.97 -14.98 -11.35
N ILE A 138 12.63 -13.69 -11.24
CA ILE A 138 13.56 -12.57 -11.36
C ILE A 138 13.59 -11.82 -10.03
N PRO A 139 14.71 -11.81 -9.29
CA PRO A 139 14.82 -11.03 -8.06
C PRO A 139 15.03 -9.55 -8.37
N ILE A 140 14.42 -8.66 -7.59
CA ILE A 140 14.68 -7.21 -7.60
C ILE A 140 15.02 -6.78 -6.17
N LEU A 141 16.29 -6.41 -5.95
CA LEU A 141 16.82 -6.04 -4.63
C LEU A 141 16.54 -4.55 -4.34
N GLN A 142 15.29 -4.20 -4.12
CA GLN A 142 14.85 -2.81 -3.92
C GLN A 142 13.75 -2.71 -2.86
N THR A 143 13.54 -1.49 -2.37
CA THR A 143 12.32 -1.17 -1.62
C THR A 143 11.10 -1.31 -2.53
N SER A 144 9.93 -1.59 -1.94
CA SER A 144 8.67 -1.70 -2.68
C SER A 144 8.40 -0.47 -3.56
N VAL A 145 8.68 0.73 -3.04
CA VAL A 145 8.49 2.01 -3.74
C VAL A 145 9.43 2.16 -4.93
N ASN A 146 10.73 1.87 -4.76
CA ASN A 146 11.69 2.00 -5.86
C ASN A 146 11.40 0.99 -6.96
N ALA A 147 11.09 -0.25 -6.59
CA ALA A 147 10.73 -1.29 -7.55
C ALA A 147 9.47 -0.91 -8.34
N ALA A 148 8.44 -0.35 -7.70
CA ALA A 148 7.25 0.09 -8.41
C ALA A 148 7.55 1.17 -9.47
N ILE A 149 8.45 2.12 -9.16
CA ILE A 149 8.91 3.15 -10.13
C ILE A 149 9.67 2.49 -11.28
N MET A 150 10.57 1.56 -10.99
CA MET A 150 11.33 0.82 -12.00
C MET A 150 10.39 0.07 -12.95
N LEU A 151 9.45 -0.71 -12.41
CA LEU A 151 8.48 -1.47 -13.19
C LEU A 151 7.60 -0.57 -14.05
N LYS A 152 7.14 0.57 -13.50
CA LYS A 152 6.35 1.56 -14.25
C LYS A 152 7.15 2.13 -15.44
N ASN A 153 8.42 2.48 -15.24
CA ASN A 153 9.29 3.01 -16.28
C ASN A 153 9.58 1.97 -17.38
N LEU A 154 9.67 0.70 -17.01
CA LEU A 154 9.83 -0.41 -17.94
C LEU A 154 8.51 -0.85 -18.60
N GLY A 155 7.38 -0.26 -18.21
CA GLY A 155 6.06 -0.63 -18.73
C GLY A 155 5.60 -2.03 -18.31
N ILE A 156 6.17 -2.58 -17.24
CA ILE A 156 5.87 -3.93 -16.75
C ILE A 156 4.60 -3.90 -15.91
N LYS A 157 3.67 -4.81 -16.22
CA LYS A 157 2.45 -5.04 -15.45
C LYS A 157 2.33 -6.50 -15.04
N GLY A 158 1.67 -6.74 -13.90
CA GLY A 158 1.40 -8.08 -13.37
C GLY A 158 -0.07 -8.48 -13.58
N ASP A 159 -0.29 -9.74 -13.94
CA ASP A 159 -1.62 -10.36 -13.96
C ASP A 159 -2.07 -10.73 -12.55
N ILE A 160 -1.11 -11.10 -11.70
CA ILE A 160 -1.29 -11.26 -10.26
C ILE A 160 -0.24 -10.41 -9.56
N ILE A 161 -0.66 -9.69 -8.52
CA ILE A 161 0.26 -9.00 -7.62
C ILE A 161 0.01 -9.47 -6.20
N HIS A 162 1.04 -9.99 -5.53
CA HIS A 162 1.02 -10.35 -4.11
C HIS A 162 1.80 -9.31 -3.29
N ILE A 163 1.17 -8.76 -2.24
CA ILE A 163 1.78 -7.78 -1.32
C ILE A 163 1.91 -8.39 0.08
N ASP A 164 3.15 -8.56 0.53
CA ASP A 164 3.57 -9.16 1.82
C ASP A 164 4.87 -8.50 2.34
N ALA A 165 4.93 -7.17 2.31
CA ALA A 165 6.16 -6.41 2.61
C ALA A 165 6.19 -5.77 4.00
N GLY A 166 5.20 -4.93 4.31
CA GLY A 166 5.10 -4.20 5.56
C GLY A 166 3.80 -4.49 6.29
N HIS A 167 3.77 -4.24 7.60
CA HIS A 167 2.60 -4.56 8.45
C HIS A 167 1.91 -3.31 9.05
N ASP A 168 2.38 -2.12 8.70
CA ASP A 168 1.78 -0.84 9.09
C ASP A 168 0.95 -0.23 7.96
N PHE A 169 0.01 0.63 8.35
CA PHE A 169 -0.98 1.19 7.45
C PHE A 169 -0.36 1.91 6.25
N GLU A 170 0.66 2.74 6.49
CA GLU A 170 1.23 3.62 5.48
C GLU A 170 2.02 2.86 4.42
N ASN A 171 2.88 1.92 4.85
CA ASN A 171 3.62 1.09 3.91
C ASN A 171 2.67 0.23 3.07
N VAL A 172 1.68 -0.41 3.70
CA VAL A 172 0.70 -1.25 2.99
C VAL A 172 -0.15 -0.41 2.04
N TYR A 173 -0.68 0.73 2.47
CA TYR A 173 -1.50 1.60 1.62
C TYR A 173 -0.69 2.17 0.45
N SER A 174 0.56 2.58 0.71
CA SER A 174 1.49 3.03 -0.34
C SER A 174 1.72 1.94 -1.40
N ASP A 175 1.92 0.70 -0.96
CA ASP A 175 2.12 -0.43 -1.86
C ASP A 175 0.84 -0.74 -2.64
N LEU A 176 -0.32 -0.78 -1.97
CA LEU A 176 -1.62 -0.97 -2.63
C LEU A 176 -1.82 0.05 -3.75
N VAL A 177 -1.60 1.36 -3.50
CA VAL A 177 -1.75 2.40 -4.52
C VAL A 177 -0.76 2.22 -5.67
N LYS A 178 0.52 2.03 -5.37
CA LYS A 178 1.57 1.96 -6.41
C LYS A 178 1.47 0.71 -7.27
N TYR A 179 1.16 -0.43 -6.66
CA TYR A 179 1.08 -1.68 -7.39
C TYR A 179 -0.28 -1.88 -8.07
N TRP A 180 -1.34 -1.21 -7.62
CA TRP A 180 -2.60 -1.16 -8.38
C TRP A 180 -2.41 -0.57 -9.78
N ASP A 181 -1.58 0.48 -9.91
CA ASP A 181 -1.21 1.05 -11.21
C ASP A 181 -0.49 0.05 -12.13
N LEU A 182 0.21 -0.93 -11.53
CA LEU A 182 0.98 -1.97 -12.21
C LEU A 182 0.17 -3.25 -12.47
N LEU A 183 -1.08 -3.31 -12.04
CA LEU A 183 -1.95 -4.45 -12.32
C LEU A 183 -2.42 -4.40 -13.79
N THR A 184 -2.62 -5.54 -14.44
CA THR A 184 -3.33 -5.58 -15.74
C THR A 184 -4.83 -5.32 -15.54
N GLU A 185 -5.58 -5.07 -16.63
CA GLU A 185 -7.01 -4.75 -16.56
C GLU A 185 -7.86 -5.84 -15.90
N GLU A 186 -7.48 -7.10 -16.11
CA GLU A 186 -8.11 -8.30 -15.52
C GLU A 186 -7.36 -8.82 -14.28
N GLY A 187 -6.38 -8.05 -13.80
CA GLY A 187 -5.47 -8.56 -12.80
C GLY A 187 -6.08 -8.66 -11.40
N VAL A 188 -5.43 -9.47 -10.57
CA VAL A 188 -5.84 -9.74 -9.19
C VAL A 188 -4.73 -9.31 -8.23
N LEU A 189 -5.08 -8.51 -7.23
CA LEU A 189 -4.21 -8.18 -6.12
C LEU A 189 -4.54 -9.09 -4.92
N ILE A 190 -3.51 -9.71 -4.36
CA ILE A 190 -3.58 -10.53 -3.14
C ILE A 190 -2.75 -9.82 -2.08
N GLY A 191 -3.34 -9.50 -0.93
CA GLY A 191 -2.62 -9.00 0.24
C GLY A 191 -2.45 -10.10 1.28
N ASP A 192 -1.29 -10.18 1.91
CA ASP A 192 -1.08 -11.01 3.10
C ASP A 192 -1.49 -10.27 4.38
N ASP A 193 -1.47 -10.98 5.51
CA ASP A 193 -1.59 -10.41 6.85
C ASP A 193 -2.89 -9.63 7.12
N PHE A 194 -3.98 -9.94 6.40
CA PHE A 194 -5.32 -9.43 6.67
C PHE A 194 -5.95 -10.08 7.92
N ASP A 195 -5.24 -10.00 9.04
CA ASP A 195 -5.58 -10.61 10.32
C ASP A 195 -5.70 -9.55 11.42
N PRO A 196 -6.56 -9.73 12.46
CA PRO A 196 -6.64 -8.79 13.58
C PRO A 196 -5.32 -8.56 14.32
N PHE A 197 -4.35 -9.47 14.22
CA PHE A 197 -3.00 -9.26 14.74
C PHE A 197 -2.26 -8.11 14.04
N TRP A 198 -2.63 -7.81 12.78
CA TRP A 198 -2.07 -6.74 11.96
C TRP A 198 -3.13 -5.68 11.61
N PRO A 199 -3.56 -4.86 12.59
CA PRO A 199 -4.61 -3.88 12.39
C PRO A 199 -4.21 -2.80 11.36
N GLY A 200 -2.91 -2.53 11.18
CA GLY A 200 -2.40 -1.63 10.15
C GLY A 200 -2.75 -2.09 8.74
N VAL A 201 -2.48 -3.36 8.44
CA VAL A 201 -2.80 -4.01 7.16
C VAL A 201 -4.31 -3.98 6.89
N GLN A 202 -5.13 -4.44 7.84
CA GLN A 202 -6.59 -4.46 7.66
C GLN A 202 -7.15 -3.07 7.38
N ARG A 203 -6.65 -2.04 8.07
CA ARG A 203 -7.07 -0.65 7.87
C ARG A 203 -6.67 -0.13 6.50
N ALA A 204 -5.44 -0.42 6.05
CA ALA A 204 -4.95 0.03 4.74
C ALA A 204 -5.76 -0.57 3.59
N VAL A 205 -5.96 -1.89 3.61
CA VAL A 205 -6.76 -2.61 2.61
C VAL A 205 -8.19 -2.11 2.58
N LYS A 206 -8.85 -1.97 3.74
CA LYS A 206 -10.22 -1.45 3.83
C LYS A 206 -10.31 -0.02 3.31
N CYS A 207 -9.35 0.84 3.66
CA CYS A 207 -9.28 2.21 3.19
C CYS A 207 -9.19 2.23 1.67
N PHE A 208 -8.14 1.63 1.12
CA PHE A 208 -7.85 1.56 -0.32
C PHE A 208 -9.06 1.10 -1.15
N CYS A 209 -9.74 0.04 -0.70
CA CYS A 209 -10.92 -0.49 -1.39
C CYS A 209 -12.11 0.45 -1.28
N SER A 210 -12.34 1.05 -0.11
CA SER A 210 -13.44 1.98 0.11
C SER A 210 -13.33 3.23 -0.78
N GLU A 211 -12.13 3.76 -1.02
CA GLU A 211 -11.96 4.95 -1.88
C GLU A 211 -12.23 4.67 -3.36
N ARG A 212 -12.11 3.40 -3.75
CA ARG A 212 -12.22 2.94 -5.14
C ARG A 212 -13.48 2.11 -5.38
N GLU A 213 -14.37 2.01 -4.39
CA GLU A 213 -15.58 1.19 -4.42
C GLU A 213 -15.31 -0.28 -4.80
N LEU A 214 -14.17 -0.80 -4.35
CA LEU A 214 -13.73 -2.16 -4.62
C LEU A 214 -14.26 -3.13 -3.57
N GLN A 215 -14.58 -4.35 -4.00
CA GLN A 215 -14.89 -5.44 -3.08
C GLN A 215 -13.62 -6.10 -2.55
N ILE A 216 -13.69 -6.57 -1.30
CA ILE A 216 -12.63 -7.34 -0.67
C ILE A 216 -13.16 -8.75 -0.43
N ILE A 217 -12.52 -9.74 -1.03
CA ILE A 217 -12.76 -11.14 -0.71
C ILE A 217 -11.71 -11.55 0.33
N VAL A 218 -12.11 -12.26 1.39
CA VAL A 218 -11.21 -12.63 2.48
C VAL A 218 -11.18 -14.14 2.65
N ASP A 219 -9.98 -14.71 2.59
CA ASP A 219 -9.67 -16.08 2.99
C ASP A 219 -8.44 -16.03 3.89
N LYS A 220 -8.69 -15.84 5.19
CA LYS A 220 -7.67 -15.40 6.15
C LYS A 220 -6.45 -16.33 6.16
N PRO A 221 -5.23 -15.78 6.20
CA PRO A 221 -4.91 -14.36 6.40
C PRO A 221 -4.84 -13.54 5.11
N LYS A 222 -5.32 -14.05 3.98
CA LYS A 222 -5.25 -13.37 2.68
C LYS A 222 -6.49 -12.50 2.42
N CYS A 223 -6.29 -11.36 1.79
CA CYS A 223 -7.35 -10.59 1.14
C CYS A 223 -7.13 -10.54 -0.37
N ILE A 224 -8.21 -10.55 -1.15
CA ILE A 224 -8.19 -10.57 -2.60
C ILE A 224 -9.02 -9.40 -3.11
N ILE A 225 -8.44 -8.63 -4.03
CA ILE A 225 -9.06 -7.46 -4.67
C ILE A 225 -8.90 -7.63 -6.17
N ARG A 226 -9.99 -7.55 -6.92
CA ARG A 226 -9.98 -7.69 -8.38
C ARG A 226 -10.14 -6.34 -9.03
N ARG A 227 -9.44 -6.14 -10.15
CA ARG A 227 -9.54 -4.88 -10.90
C ARG A 227 -10.89 -4.70 -11.58
N GLN A 228 -11.48 -5.79 -12.06
CA GLN A 228 -12.88 -5.82 -12.47
C GLN A 228 -13.75 -6.43 -11.37
N ASN A 229 -14.83 -5.73 -11.05
CA ASN A 229 -15.95 -6.33 -10.31
C ASN A 229 -16.70 -7.23 -11.28
N ASN A 230 -16.23 -8.47 -11.46
CA ASN A 230 -17.14 -9.51 -11.92
C ASN A 230 -18.15 -9.71 -10.80
N ASP A 231 -19.44 -9.78 -11.16
CA ASP A 231 -20.55 -10.09 -10.25
C ASP A 231 -20.33 -11.49 -9.62
N VAL A 232 -19.44 -11.57 -8.63
CA VAL A 232 -19.27 -12.77 -7.83
C VAL A 232 -20.43 -12.76 -6.84
N GLU A 233 -21.48 -13.48 -7.21
CA GLU A 233 -22.61 -13.78 -6.34
C GLU A 233 -22.12 -14.19 -4.95
N ASN A 234 -22.51 -13.38 -3.95
CA ASN A 234 -22.61 -13.75 -2.54
C ASN A 234 -21.40 -14.45 -1.90
N LYS A 235 -20.27 -13.75 -1.79
CA LYS A 235 -19.31 -14.01 -0.71
C LYS A 235 -18.95 -12.73 0.04
N THR A 236 -19.59 -12.59 1.20
CA THR A 236 -19.26 -11.68 2.32
C THR A 236 -18.71 -10.30 1.92
N LEU A 237 -19.59 -9.42 1.43
CA LEU A 237 -19.36 -7.98 1.55
C LEU A 237 -19.08 -7.70 3.04
N PHE A 238 -17.90 -7.17 3.35
CA PHE A 238 -17.63 -6.69 4.70
C PHE A 238 -18.67 -5.61 5.02
N SER A 239 -19.67 -5.94 5.85
CA SER A 239 -20.63 -5.00 6.45
C SER A 239 -19.99 -4.19 7.58
N GLY A 240 -18.70 -3.87 7.43
CA GLY A 240 -17.99 -2.97 8.34
C GLY A 240 -18.53 -1.55 8.18
N LYS A 241 -18.53 -0.78 9.26
CA LYS A 241 -18.82 0.66 9.22
C LYS A 241 -18.03 1.29 8.06
N LYS A 242 -18.74 1.98 7.16
CA LYS A 242 -18.17 2.55 5.93
C LYS A 242 -17.07 3.56 6.29
N ILE A 243 -15.88 3.40 5.70
CA ILE A 243 -14.83 4.43 5.77
C ILE A 243 -15.34 5.64 5.00
N ARG A 244 -15.20 6.83 5.58
CA ARG A 244 -15.69 8.08 4.97
C ARG A 244 -14.52 8.98 4.64
N ILE A 245 -14.52 9.53 3.43
CA ILE A 245 -13.49 10.45 2.95
C ILE A 245 -14.13 11.82 2.78
N PHE A 246 -13.50 12.83 3.36
CA PHE A 246 -14.00 14.19 3.34
C PHE A 246 -12.93 15.13 2.77
N LEU A 247 -13.36 16.09 1.95
CA LEU A 247 -12.56 17.29 1.72
C LEU A 247 -12.61 18.18 2.97
N ILE A 248 -11.51 18.86 3.23
CA ILE A 248 -11.39 19.77 4.36
C ILE A 248 -11.46 21.20 3.84
N ALA A 249 -12.38 21.99 4.39
CA ALA A 249 -12.46 23.42 4.16
C ALA A 249 -12.39 24.18 5.49
N THR A 250 -11.87 25.41 5.49
CA THR A 250 -11.84 26.28 6.68
C THR A 250 -13.23 26.86 6.99
N PHE A 251 -13.35 27.59 8.11
CA PHE A 251 -14.52 28.39 8.45
C PHE A 251 -14.97 29.33 7.31
N GLU A 252 -14.00 29.90 6.59
CA GLU A 252 -14.22 30.83 5.47
C GLU A 252 -14.40 30.11 4.11
N ASN A 253 -14.57 28.78 4.12
CA ASN A 253 -14.70 27.92 2.95
C ASN A 253 -13.46 27.80 2.05
N PHE A 254 -12.26 28.09 2.56
CA PHE A 254 -11.01 27.83 1.84
C PHE A 254 -10.62 26.37 1.93
N TYR A 255 -10.20 25.76 0.82
CA TYR A 255 -9.81 24.33 0.80
C TYR A 255 -8.40 24.13 1.32
N VAL A 256 -8.19 23.04 2.07
CA VAL A 256 -6.86 22.67 2.58
C VAL A 256 -6.15 21.76 1.56
N SER A 257 -4.90 22.08 1.26
CA SER A 257 -4.04 21.33 0.33
C SER A 257 -2.61 21.23 0.87
N VAL A 258 -1.75 20.48 0.18
CA VAL A 258 -0.32 20.46 0.49
C VAL A 258 0.50 21.00 -0.68
N GLN A 259 1.22 22.10 -0.45
CA GLN A 259 2.11 22.72 -1.42
C GLN A 259 3.51 22.87 -0.82
N ASP A 260 4.55 22.46 -1.58
CA ASP A 260 5.96 22.62 -1.19
C ASP A 260 6.26 22.12 0.23
N THR A 261 5.65 20.98 0.60
CA THR A 261 5.69 20.31 1.92
C THR A 261 4.93 20.99 3.06
N LYS A 262 4.28 22.14 2.80
CA LYS A 262 3.44 22.85 3.78
C LYS A 262 1.96 22.57 3.56
N VAL A 263 1.21 22.48 4.64
CA VAL A 263 -0.25 22.47 4.58
C VAL A 263 -0.72 23.91 4.44
N VAL A 264 -1.49 24.19 3.39
CA VAL A 264 -1.90 25.54 3.01
C VAL A 264 -3.39 25.57 2.69
N VAL A 265 -4.00 26.74 2.89
CA VAL A 265 -5.38 27.00 2.51
C VAL A 265 -5.41 27.75 1.19
N HIS A 266 -6.32 27.37 0.30
CA HIS A 266 -6.48 28.01 -0.99
C HIS A 266 -7.89 28.55 -1.18
N GLY A 267 -7.96 29.63 -1.97
CA GLY A 267 -9.19 30.13 -2.58
C GLY A 267 -9.97 29.07 -3.34
N ASN A 268 -11.24 29.36 -3.62
CA ASN A 268 -12.19 28.45 -4.29
C ASN A 268 -11.79 28.02 -5.71
N ASN A 269 -10.73 28.60 -6.31
CA ASN A 269 -10.28 28.34 -7.68
C ASN A 269 -9.12 27.31 -7.78
N PHE A 270 -8.79 26.58 -6.70
CA PHE A 270 -7.62 25.71 -6.66
C PHE A 270 -7.88 24.26 -7.11
N ASN A 271 -6.92 23.72 -7.88
CA ASN A 271 -7.00 22.41 -8.53
C ASN A 271 -7.16 21.26 -7.51
N PRO A 272 -8.17 20.38 -7.68
CA PRO A 272 -8.51 19.30 -6.74
C PRO A 272 -7.48 18.18 -6.57
N LEU A 273 -6.47 18.07 -7.43
CA LEU A 273 -5.48 16.99 -7.38
C LEU A 273 -4.51 17.06 -6.18
N ILE A 274 -4.46 18.19 -5.46
CA ILE A 274 -3.51 18.45 -4.36
C ILE A 274 -4.21 18.52 -2.97
N LYS A 275 -5.51 18.19 -2.91
CA LYS A 275 -6.32 18.38 -1.70
C LYS A 275 -5.96 17.39 -0.59
N LEU A 276 -5.91 17.90 0.64
CA LEU A 276 -5.80 17.10 1.85
C LEU A 276 -7.19 16.54 2.19
N LYS A 277 -7.27 15.23 2.37
CA LYS A 277 -8.49 14.49 2.65
C LYS A 277 -8.49 14.03 4.10
N ALA A 278 -9.60 14.21 4.81
CA ALA A 278 -9.83 13.54 6.09
C ALA A 278 -10.43 12.16 5.83
N VAL A 279 -9.72 11.11 6.21
CA VAL A 279 -10.18 9.73 6.13
C VAL A 279 -10.62 9.30 7.53
N GLU A 280 -11.92 9.06 7.68
CA GLU A 280 -12.52 8.49 8.87
C GLU A 280 -12.46 6.97 8.81
N ILE A 281 -11.67 6.39 9.71
CA ILE A 281 -11.60 4.95 9.91
C ILE A 281 -12.41 4.61 11.17
N PRO A 282 -13.54 3.92 11.04
CA PRO A 282 -14.35 3.55 12.20
C PRO A 282 -13.58 2.59 13.11
N GLY A 283 -13.41 2.96 14.38
CA GLY A 283 -12.81 2.10 15.39
C GLY A 283 -13.83 1.13 16.02
N GLU A 284 -13.31 0.09 16.67
CA GLU A 284 -14.10 -1.01 17.23
C GLU A 284 -15.06 -0.54 18.35
N ASN A 285 -14.70 0.48 19.12
CA ASN A 285 -15.48 1.00 20.24
C ASN A 285 -16.36 2.22 19.88
N GLY A 286 -16.68 2.41 18.60
CA GLY A 286 -17.46 3.57 18.12
C GLY A 286 -16.70 4.90 18.11
N LYS A 287 -15.43 4.92 18.51
CA LYS A 287 -14.52 6.05 18.32
C LYS A 287 -13.84 5.90 16.96
N SER A 288 -14.15 6.80 16.03
CA SER A 288 -13.45 6.86 14.75
C SER A 288 -12.07 7.47 14.90
N GLU A 289 -11.11 6.98 14.15
CA GLU A 289 -9.80 7.61 13.98
C GLU A 289 -9.80 8.41 12.68
N PHE A 290 -9.23 9.61 12.69
CA PHE A 290 -9.11 10.43 11.48
C PHE A 290 -7.66 10.59 11.08
N PHE A 291 -7.41 10.40 9.79
CA PHE A 291 -6.12 10.63 9.14
C PHE A 291 -6.28 11.71 8.10
N LEU A 292 -5.34 12.64 8.05
CA LEU A 292 -5.31 13.65 7.01
C LEU A 292 -4.32 13.19 5.95
N THR A 293 -4.78 12.90 4.75
CA THR A 293 -4.00 12.20 3.72
C THR A 293 -4.05 12.92 2.38
N THR A 294 -3.00 12.76 1.58
CA THR A 294 -2.95 13.21 0.19
C THR A 294 -3.37 12.09 -0.77
N ASN A 295 -3.68 12.44 -2.01
CA ASN A 295 -4.09 11.48 -3.06
C ASN A 295 -3.04 10.41 -3.38
N ASP A 296 -1.76 10.75 -3.22
CA ASP A 296 -0.61 9.87 -3.42
C ASP A 296 -0.22 9.07 -2.16
N GLY A 297 -1.05 9.13 -1.11
CA GLY A 297 -1.00 8.27 0.06
C GLY A 297 -0.11 8.76 1.20
N TYR A 298 0.29 10.03 1.21
CA TYR A 298 1.06 10.61 2.31
C TYR A 298 0.12 10.99 3.43
N SER A 299 0.49 10.64 4.66
CA SER A 299 -0.24 11.04 5.85
C SER A 299 0.41 12.26 6.49
N LEU A 300 -0.43 13.20 6.91
CA LEU A 300 -0.02 14.36 7.67
C LEU A 300 0.32 13.96 9.10
N CYS A 301 1.44 14.49 9.60
CA CYS A 301 1.93 14.29 10.94
C CYS A 301 2.04 15.64 11.66
N ALA A 302 1.46 15.74 12.85
CA ALA A 302 1.66 16.88 13.74
C ALA A 302 2.85 16.61 14.65
N GLU A 303 3.95 17.33 14.45
CA GLU A 303 5.15 17.21 15.27
C GLU A 303 5.00 17.90 16.64
N ASP A 304 5.88 17.55 17.58
CA ASP A 304 5.93 18.12 18.93
C ASP A 304 6.29 19.62 18.95
N ASN A 305 6.94 20.10 17.89
CA ASN A 305 7.21 21.51 17.62
C ASN A 305 6.00 22.28 17.04
N ASN A 306 4.82 21.65 16.96
CA ASN A 306 3.56 22.17 16.40
C ASN A 306 3.52 22.31 14.86
N ASN A 307 4.55 21.86 14.15
CA ASN A 307 4.56 21.85 12.70
C ASN A 307 3.74 20.68 12.14
N LEU A 308 3.23 20.87 10.93
CA LEU A 308 2.58 19.84 10.15
C LEU A 308 3.52 19.42 9.02
N VAL A 309 3.88 18.14 8.97
CA VAL A 309 4.76 17.58 7.95
C VAL A 309 4.08 16.41 7.25
N LEU A 310 4.25 16.31 5.93
CA LEU A 310 3.91 15.08 5.22
C LEU A 310 4.99 14.05 5.47
N ASN A 311 4.62 12.94 6.11
CA ASN A 311 5.58 11.92 6.51
C ASN A 311 5.27 10.56 5.87
N LYS A 312 6.25 10.01 5.13
CA LYS A 312 6.24 8.65 4.57
C LYS A 312 6.54 7.55 5.60
N SER A 313 7.15 7.90 6.73
CA SER A 313 7.74 6.98 7.71
C SER A 313 6.87 6.83 8.96
N LYS A 314 6.72 5.57 9.37
CA LYS A 314 6.13 4.97 10.59
C LYS A 314 4.85 5.56 11.19
N PHE A 315 4.05 4.62 11.69
CA PHE A 315 2.92 4.84 12.59
C PHE A 315 3.39 5.59 13.85
N SER A 316 3.12 6.88 13.88
CA SER A 316 3.20 7.69 15.10
C SER A 316 1.78 8.08 15.49
N SER A 317 1.47 8.12 16.78
CA SER A 317 0.22 8.72 17.27
C SER A 317 0.03 10.13 16.70
N TRP A 318 1.13 10.80 16.34
CA TRP A 318 1.23 12.15 15.78
C TRP A 318 0.50 12.34 14.44
N LYS A 319 0.21 11.24 13.72
CA LYS A 319 -0.60 11.26 12.48
C LYS A 319 -2.10 11.12 12.74
N LYS A 320 -2.49 10.73 13.96
CA LYS A 320 -3.88 10.53 14.34
C LYS A 320 -4.46 11.84 14.83
N PHE A 321 -5.60 12.20 14.27
CA PHE A 321 -6.39 13.33 14.71
C PHE A 321 -7.67 12.83 15.36
N LYS A 322 -7.99 13.39 16.52
CA LYS A 322 -9.34 13.30 17.08
C LYS A 322 -10.16 14.42 16.47
N ILE A 323 -11.41 14.13 16.15
CA ILE A 323 -12.35 15.15 15.72
C ILE A 323 -13.30 15.49 16.86
N GLU A 324 -13.35 16.79 17.18
CA GLU A 324 -14.38 17.36 18.02
C GLU A 324 -15.45 17.97 17.12
N LYS A 325 -16.68 17.47 17.24
CA LYS A 325 -17.83 18.03 16.52
C LYS A 325 -18.27 19.30 17.25
N LEU A 326 -18.44 20.37 16.48
CA LEU A 326 -18.86 21.68 16.97
C LEU A 326 -20.30 21.97 16.53
N SER A 327 -20.86 23.09 16.99
CA SER A 327 -22.11 23.61 16.44
C SER A 327 -21.96 23.94 14.95
N ASP A 328 -23.10 24.03 14.24
CA ASP A 328 -23.15 24.56 12.87
C ASP A 328 -22.33 23.75 11.83
N ASN A 329 -22.24 22.43 12.01
CA ASN A 329 -21.55 21.49 11.11
C ASN A 329 -20.03 21.69 10.98
N TYR A 330 -19.40 22.35 11.95
CA TYR A 330 -17.94 22.46 12.01
C TYR A 330 -17.31 21.33 12.83
N VAL A 331 -16.03 21.10 12.56
CA VAL A 331 -15.17 20.21 13.33
C VAL A 331 -13.88 20.92 13.71
N ALA A 332 -13.26 20.50 14.80
CA ALA A 332 -11.87 20.80 15.12
C ALA A 332 -11.04 19.51 15.10
N PHE A 333 -9.84 19.57 14.55
CA PHE A 333 -8.90 18.45 14.55
C PHE A 333 -7.88 18.62 15.67
N LEU A 334 -7.90 17.70 16.63
CA LEU A 334 -6.99 17.65 17.76
C LEU A 334 -5.86 16.66 17.49
N SER A 335 -4.62 17.16 17.49
CA SER A 335 -3.41 16.35 17.32
C SER A 335 -3.10 15.49 18.56
N ALA A 336 -2.15 14.57 18.41
CA ALA A 336 -1.66 13.75 19.54
C ALA A 336 -0.99 14.56 20.66
N HIS A 337 -0.54 15.78 20.37
CA HIS A 337 0.09 16.69 21.33
C HIS A 337 -0.90 17.60 22.05
N GLY A 338 -2.20 17.37 21.88
CA GLY A 338 -3.25 18.16 22.53
C GLY A 338 -3.40 19.56 21.92
N LYS A 339 -2.95 19.76 20.68
CA LYS A 339 -3.06 21.01 19.94
C LYS A 339 -4.04 20.88 18.78
N TYR A 340 -4.88 21.89 18.59
CA TYR A 340 -5.79 21.97 17.45
C TYR A 340 -5.07 22.44 16.20
N LEU A 341 -5.53 21.93 15.05
CA LEU A 341 -5.17 22.51 13.76
C LEU A 341 -5.72 23.94 13.67
N SER A 342 -4.90 24.87 13.19
CA SER A 342 -5.28 26.26 12.98
C SER A 342 -4.95 26.70 11.57
N ALA A 343 -5.93 27.26 10.86
CA ALA A 343 -5.72 27.96 9.59
C ALA A 343 -5.26 29.40 9.88
N GLU A 344 -3.95 29.63 9.79
CA GLU A 344 -3.34 30.91 10.12
C GLU A 344 -3.64 31.98 9.07
N ALA A 345 -3.56 33.25 9.48
CA ALA A 345 -3.86 34.39 8.61
C ALA A 345 -2.94 34.50 7.38
N ASN A 346 -1.75 33.88 7.43
CA ASN A 346 -0.82 33.80 6.31
C ASN A 346 -1.15 32.66 5.32
N GLY A 347 -2.26 31.95 5.55
CA GLY A 347 -2.73 30.84 4.71
C GLY A 347 -2.06 29.50 4.99
N ILE A 348 -1.23 29.38 6.02
CA ILE A 348 -0.61 28.11 6.43
C ILE A 348 -1.50 27.44 7.49
N VAL A 349 -1.66 26.12 7.41
CA VAL A 349 -2.26 25.35 8.50
C VAL A 349 -1.16 24.82 9.41
N THR A 350 -1.32 25.00 10.73
CA THR A 350 -0.38 24.49 11.75
C THR A 350 -1.13 23.71 12.83
N ALA A 351 -0.43 23.05 13.76
CA ALA A 351 -1.04 22.34 14.90
C ALA A 351 -0.57 22.95 16.24
N ASN A 352 -0.86 24.22 16.47
CA ASN A 352 -0.34 25.02 17.58
C ASN A 352 -1.40 25.48 18.60
N ALA A 353 -2.68 25.39 18.27
CA ALA A 353 -3.74 26.07 19.01
C ALA A 353 -4.15 25.30 20.28
N ASN A 354 -4.35 26.01 21.40
CA ASN A 354 -4.79 25.44 22.67
C ASN A 354 -6.32 25.48 22.86
N GLN A 355 -7.02 26.29 22.06
CA GLN A 355 -8.45 26.55 22.17
C GLN A 355 -9.05 26.65 20.79
N ILE A 356 -10.35 26.36 20.69
CA ILE A 356 -11.09 26.39 19.42
C ILE A 356 -11.65 27.81 19.22
N GLY A 357 -11.08 28.55 18.29
CA GLY A 357 -11.59 29.81 17.77
C GLY A 357 -12.19 29.64 16.37
N GLN A 358 -12.23 30.72 15.59
CA GLN A 358 -12.66 30.65 14.19
C GLN A 358 -11.65 29.93 13.29
N ARG A 359 -10.35 30.03 13.59
CA ARG A 359 -9.27 29.45 12.77
C ARG A 359 -9.13 27.94 12.92
N GLU A 360 -9.64 27.38 14.02
CA GLU A 360 -9.63 25.95 14.32
C GLU A 360 -10.90 25.24 13.81
N LYS A 361 -11.84 25.99 13.22
CA LYS A 361 -13.08 25.45 12.66
C LYS A 361 -12.88 25.04 11.21
N PHE A 362 -13.18 23.79 10.92
CA PHE A 362 -13.15 23.22 9.59
C PHE A 362 -14.48 22.56 9.23
N LYS A 363 -14.78 22.44 7.95
CA LYS A 363 -15.90 21.67 7.40
C LYS A 363 -15.36 20.39 6.78
N LEU A 364 -16.07 19.29 7.04
CA LEU A 364 -15.89 18.03 6.33
C LEU A 364 -16.92 17.95 5.21
N LEU A 365 -16.47 18.07 3.97
CA LEU A 365 -17.33 18.03 2.80
C LEU A 365 -17.28 16.63 2.18
N THR A 366 -18.43 15.98 2.04
CA THR A 366 -18.52 14.66 1.39
C THR A 366 -18.15 14.76 -0.09
N LEU A 367 -17.27 13.87 -0.51
CA LEU A 367 -17.00 13.63 -1.92
C LEU A 367 -18.04 12.60 -2.41
N ASP A 368 -19.04 13.02 -3.17
CA ASP A 368 -19.81 12.05 -3.97
C ASP A 368 -18.89 11.44 -5.03
N SER A 369 -19.02 10.13 -5.26
CA SER A 369 -18.09 9.35 -6.09
C SER A 369 -18.03 9.80 -7.57
N ASP A 370 -19.09 10.45 -8.05
CA ASP A 370 -19.12 11.07 -9.38
C ASP A 370 -18.17 12.28 -9.52
N MET A 371 -17.93 13.01 -8.43
CA MET A 371 -17.01 14.16 -8.44
C MET A 371 -15.54 13.73 -8.52
N ILE A 372 -15.19 12.57 -7.94
CA ILE A 372 -13.83 12.01 -8.00
C ILE A 372 -13.49 11.61 -9.44
N LYS A 373 -14.40 10.92 -10.15
CA LYS A 373 -14.23 10.49 -11.55
C LYS A 373 -14.05 11.65 -12.53
N LEU A 374 -14.68 12.79 -12.29
CA LEU A 374 -14.57 13.99 -13.13
C LEU A 374 -13.22 14.71 -12.95
N THR A 375 -12.66 14.70 -11.73
CA THR A 375 -11.36 15.33 -11.44
C THR A 375 -10.16 14.56 -11.99
N GLU A 376 -10.25 13.23 -12.09
CA GLU A 376 -9.18 12.43 -12.73
C GLU A 376 -9.14 12.60 -14.25
N LYS A 377 -10.27 12.93 -14.89
CA LYS A 377 -10.36 13.10 -16.34
C LYS A 377 -10.11 14.53 -16.84
N SER A 378 -10.22 15.54 -15.98
CA SER A 378 -10.10 16.95 -16.38
C SER A 378 -8.86 17.60 -15.78
N ASN A 379 -7.84 17.86 -16.62
CA ASN A 379 -6.67 18.68 -16.27
C ASN A 379 -7.00 20.19 -16.17
N GLN A 380 -8.25 20.57 -15.85
CA GLN A 380 -8.67 21.97 -15.69
C GLN A 380 -9.21 22.24 -14.28
N PRO A 381 -9.00 23.46 -13.72
CA PRO A 381 -9.56 23.85 -12.44
C PRO A 381 -11.09 23.88 -12.52
N PHE A 382 -11.73 22.91 -11.89
CA PHE A 382 -13.18 22.88 -11.78
C PHE A 382 -13.63 23.84 -10.68
N LEU A 383 -14.48 24.82 -11.01
CA LEU A 383 -15.27 25.54 -10.02
C LEU A 383 -16.27 24.54 -9.43
N LEU A 384 -15.96 24.02 -8.24
CA LEU A 384 -16.89 23.16 -7.52
C LEU A 384 -18.19 23.94 -7.30
N PRO A 385 -19.37 23.38 -7.63
CA PRO A 385 -20.60 23.94 -7.09
C PRO A 385 -20.49 23.93 -5.57
N LEU A 386 -20.95 25.01 -4.93
CA LEU A 386 -21.02 25.09 -3.47
C LEU A 386 -21.63 23.78 -2.93
N PRO A 387 -21.05 23.19 -1.85
CA PRO A 387 -21.55 21.93 -1.32
C PRO A 387 -23.05 22.04 -1.09
N LYS A 388 -23.83 21.10 -1.64
CA LYS A 388 -25.23 20.94 -1.23
C LYS A 388 -25.21 20.74 0.28
N GLU A 389 -25.67 21.74 1.01
CA GLU A 389 -25.75 21.71 2.46
C GLU A 389 -26.51 20.45 2.87
N PHE A 390 -25.98 19.73 3.85
CA PHE A 390 -26.59 18.51 4.38
C PHE A 390 -27.77 18.90 5.27
N PHE A 391 -28.83 19.43 4.66
CA PHE A 391 -30.16 19.57 5.22
C PHE A 391 -31.18 19.42 4.09
N GLN A 392 -31.88 18.29 4.08
CA GLN A 392 -33.31 18.33 3.78
C GLN A 392 -34.01 17.99 5.10
N THR A 393 -34.36 19.05 5.82
CA THR A 393 -35.42 19.00 6.82
C THR A 393 -36.77 19.05 6.11
N PRO A 394 -37.85 18.82 6.84
CA PRO A 394 -38.95 19.77 6.79
C PRO A 394 -38.65 20.94 7.72
#